data_AF-A0A1P8KP77-F1
#
_entry.id   AF-A0A1P8KP77-F1
#
_cell.length_a   1.000
_cell.length_b   1.000
_cell.length_c   1.000
_cell.angle_alpha   90.00
_cell.angle_beta   90.00
_cell.angle_gamma   90.00
#
_symmetry.space_group_name_H-M   'P 1'
#
loop_
_entity.id
_entity.type
_entity.pdbx_description
1 polymer ?
#
loop_
_entity_poly.entity_id
_entity_poly.type
_entity_poly.pdbx_seq_one_letter_code
_entity_poly.pdbx_strand_id
1 'polypeptide(L)'
;MINKTKKEIYDFSSNIKTSKNSDELLNYINYSFYSSIKLLISISKVFSIYWKVVLPIIITISILTLLSLVEKFPSILSTEVSFAILAFLIAFKFYYISSSKKYFIHCIEEIKKTF
;
A
#
# COMPACT_ATOMS: atom_id res chain seq x y z
N MET A 1 2.81 8.32 8.44
CA MET A 1 3.31 7.72 7.17
C MET A 1 2.54 8.21 5.95
N ILE A 2 1.20 8.17 5.96
CA ILE A 2 0.36 8.52 4.78
C ILE A 2 0.68 9.90 4.19
N ASN A 3 0.76 10.96 5.00
CA ASN A 3 1.09 12.31 4.50
C ASN A 3 2.49 12.39 3.90
N LYS A 4 3.45 11.63 4.41
CA LYS A 4 4.82 11.59 3.89
C LYS A 4 4.87 10.83 2.56
N THR A 5 4.13 9.73 2.43
CA THR A 5 3.93 9.04 1.15
C THR A 5 3.27 9.95 0.12
N LYS A 6 2.22 10.69 0.50
CA LYS A 6 1.56 11.67 -0.38
C LYS A 6 2.52 12.76 -0.86
N LYS A 7 3.35 13.29 0.05
CA LYS A 7 4.36 14.28 -0.28
C LYS A 7 5.42 13.74 -1.24
N GLU A 8 5.96 12.55 -0.97
CA GLU A 8 6.95 11.89 -1.86
C GLU A 8 6.36 11.58 -3.25
N ILE A 9 5.09 11.19 -3.31
CA ILE A 9 4.36 11.02 -4.56
C ILE A 9 4.24 12.34 -5.32
N TYR A 10 3.82 13.41 -4.65
CA TYR A 10 3.67 14.73 -5.26
C TYR A 10 5.02 15.30 -5.75
N ASP A 11 6.08 15.16 -4.96
CA ASP A 11 7.45 15.57 -5.32
C ASP A 11 7.96 14.78 -6.54
N PHE A 12 7.61 13.49 -6.67
CA PHE A 12 7.95 12.72 -7.86
C PHE A 12 7.14 13.17 -9.08
N SER A 13 5.83 13.30 -8.92
CA SER A 13 4.93 13.67 -10.02
C SER A 13 5.27 15.07 -10.54
N SER A 14 5.59 16.04 -9.68
CA SER A 14 5.98 17.42 -10.05
C SER A 14 7.31 17.50 -10.80
N ASN A 15 8.17 16.48 -10.69
CA ASN A 15 9.42 16.39 -11.45
C ASN A 15 9.24 15.80 -12.86
N ILE A 16 8.03 15.38 -13.25
CA ILE A 16 7.75 14.86 -14.59
C ILE A 16 7.68 16.04 -15.57
N LYS A 17 8.66 16.11 -16.49
CA LYS A 17 8.83 17.25 -17.40
C LYS A 17 8.07 17.13 -18.72
N THR A 18 7.44 16.00 -19.03
CA THR A 18 6.81 15.74 -20.34
C THR A 18 5.47 15.01 -20.20
N SER A 19 4.48 15.42 -20.99
CA SER A 19 3.15 14.78 -21.02
C SER A 19 3.20 13.30 -21.43
N LYS A 20 4.12 12.95 -22.34
CA LYS A 20 4.36 11.56 -22.77
C LYS A 20 4.80 10.65 -21.62
N ASN A 21 5.63 11.16 -20.70
CA ASN A 21 6.06 10.41 -19.52
C ASN A 21 4.90 10.24 -18.52
N SER A 22 4.02 11.24 -18.39
CA SER A 22 2.81 11.15 -17.56
C SER A 22 1.86 10.06 -18.06
N ASP A 23 1.66 9.95 -19.38
CA ASP A 23 0.80 8.92 -19.97
C ASP A 23 1.39 7.51 -19.84
N GLU A 24 2.71 7.35 -20.01
CA GLU A 24 3.38 6.06 -19.76
C GLU A 24 3.26 5.64 -18.29
N LEU A 25 3.40 6.58 -17.35
CA LEU A 25 3.25 6.31 -15.91
C LEU A 25 1.82 5.92 -15.54
N LEU A 26 0.81 6.58 -16.10
CA LEU A 26 -0.60 6.22 -15.91
C LEU A 26 -0.90 4.83 -16.47
N ASN A 27 -0.40 4.53 -17.68
CA ASN A 27 -0.53 3.21 -18.28
C ASN A 27 0.15 2.15 -17.42
N TYR A 28 1.37 2.40 -16.93
CA TYR A 28 2.10 1.46 -16.08
C TYR A 28 1.37 1.17 -14.76
N ILE A 29 0.78 2.19 -14.14
CA ILE A 29 0.03 2.02 -12.89
C ILE A 29 -1.31 1.34 -13.09
N ASN A 30 -1.93 1.51 -14.25
CA ASN A 30 -3.21 0.85 -14.56
C ASN A 30 -3.03 -0.55 -15.15
N TYR A 31 -1.84 -0.88 -15.68
CA TYR A 31 -1.57 -2.17 -16.31
C TYR A 31 -1.79 -3.37 -15.39
N SER A 32 -1.27 -3.32 -14.16
CA SER A 32 -1.50 -4.39 -13.18
C SER A 32 -1.36 -3.90 -11.75
N PHE A 33 -2.01 -4.58 -10.81
CA PHE A 33 -1.90 -4.28 -9.37
C PHE A 33 -0.45 -4.42 -8.87
N TYR A 34 0.28 -5.41 -9.41
CA TYR A 34 1.70 -5.60 -9.13
C TYR A 34 2.56 -4.44 -9.65
N SER A 35 2.30 -3.98 -10.88
CA SER A 35 2.97 -2.81 -11.47
C SER A 35 2.71 -1.55 -10.65
N SER A 36 1.47 -1.36 -10.16
CA SER A 36 1.15 -0.25 -9.28
C SER A 36 2.00 -0.28 -8.00
N ILE A 37 2.02 -1.40 -7.29
CA ILE A 37 2.78 -1.54 -6.04
C ILE A 37 4.28 -1.33 -6.28
N LYS A 38 4.83 -1.94 -7.34
CA LYS A 38 6.24 -1.79 -7.70
C LYS A 38 6.61 -0.33 -7.97
N LEU A 39 5.75 0.40 -8.67
CA LEU A 39 5.95 1.83 -8.93
C LEU A 39 5.89 2.64 -7.63
N LEU A 40 4.87 2.41 -6.79
CA LEU A 40 4.74 3.08 -5.49
C LEU A 40 5.93 2.83 -4.56
N ILE A 41 6.49 1.61 -4.55
CA ILE A 41 7.72 1.27 -3.80
C ILE A 41 8.94 2.04 -4.34
N SER A 42 9.01 2.24 -5.65
CA SER A 42 10.12 2.97 -6.28
C SER A 42 10.07 4.47 -5.97
N ILE A 43 8.87 5.02 -5.79
CA ILE A 43 8.64 6.45 -5.66
C ILE A 43 8.69 6.90 -4.21
N SER A 44 8.12 6.11 -3.30
CA SER A 44 8.08 6.46 -1.89
C SER A 44 8.95 5.52 -1.05
N LYS A 45 9.97 6.09 -0.41
CA LYS A 45 10.81 5.38 0.58
C LYS A 45 9.95 4.90 1.76
N VAL A 46 8.96 5.69 2.16
CA VAL A 46 8.02 5.32 3.24
C VAL A 46 7.16 4.14 2.84
N PHE A 47 6.64 4.11 1.60
CA PHE A 47 5.88 2.99 1.09
C PHE A 47 6.75 1.73 0.92
N SER A 48 8.02 1.91 0.54
CA SER A 48 9.02 0.83 0.47
C SER A 48 9.27 0.20 1.85
N ILE A 49 9.46 1.00 2.89
CA ILE A 49 9.62 0.51 4.28
C ILE A 49 8.35 -0.18 4.75
N TYR A 50 7.18 0.38 4.45
CA TYR A 50 5.91 -0.25 4.76
C TYR A 50 5.79 -1.64 4.12
N TRP A 51 6.13 -1.75 2.83
CA TRP A 51 6.07 -3.02 2.10
C TRP A 51 7.11 -4.05 2.56
N LYS A 52 8.35 -3.60 2.81
CA LYS A 52 9.49 -4.50 3.13
C LYS A 52 9.59 -4.89 4.60
N VAL A 53 9.12 -4.05 5.52
CA VAL A 53 9.33 -4.26 6.97
C VAL A 53 8.00 -4.42 7.70
N VAL A 54 7.07 -3.48 7.50
CA VAL A 54 5.79 -3.50 8.24
C VAL A 54 4.89 -4.65 7.77
N LEU A 55 4.87 -4.91 6.46
CA LEU A 55 4.01 -5.94 5.89
C LEU A 55 4.39 -7.36 6.34
N PRO A 56 5.68 -7.77 6.29
CA PRO A 56 6.12 -9.07 6.81
C PRO A 56 5.87 -9.23 8.30
N ILE A 57 6.16 -8.21 9.12
CA ILE A 57 5.92 -8.27 10.57
C ILE A 57 4.45 -8.56 10.86
N ILE A 58 3.53 -7.87 10.18
CA ILE A 58 2.10 -8.11 10.34
C ILE A 58 1.73 -9.54 9.89
N ILE A 59 2.29 -10.03 8.79
CA ILE A 59 2.04 -11.41 8.32
C ILE A 59 2.53 -12.42 9.35
N THR A 60 3.74 -12.25 9.89
CA THR A 60 4.30 -13.15 10.90
C THR A 60 3.45 -13.15 12.16
N ILE A 61 2.98 -11.99 12.63
CA ILE A 61 2.07 -11.89 13.78
C ILE A 61 0.73 -12.57 13.48
N SER A 62 0.17 -12.36 12.28
CA SER A 62 -1.07 -12.99 11.83
C SER A 62 -0.97 -14.52 11.73
N ILE A 63 0.15 -15.05 11.26
CA ILE A 63 0.40 -16.50 11.20
C ILE A 63 0.58 -17.05 12.61
N LEU A 64 1.29 -16.32 13.48
CA LEU A 64 1.51 -16.72 14.86
C LEU A 64 0.19 -16.79 15.65
N THR A 65 -0.71 -15.82 15.46
CA THR A 65 -2.05 -15.87 16.06
C THR A 65 -2.89 -17.03 15.52
N LEU A 66 -2.77 -17.37 14.22
CA LEU A 66 -3.42 -18.55 13.67
C LEU A 66 -2.86 -19.87 14.25
N LEU A 67 -1.54 -19.98 14.42
CA LEU A 67 -0.93 -21.17 15.04
C LEU A 67 -1.39 -21.35 16.49
N SER A 68 -1.50 -20.25 17.25
CA SER A 68 -1.97 -20.29 18.64
C SER A 68 -3.42 -20.74 18.82
N LEU A 69 -4.21 -20.80 17.72
CA LEU A 69 -5.58 -21.34 17.73
C LEU A 69 -5.63 -22.86 17.54
N VAL A 70 -4.60 -23.45 16.92
CA VAL A 70 -4.55 -24.89 16.63
C VAL A 70 -4.18 -25.68 17.88
N GLU A 71 -3.30 -25.13 18.71
CA GLU A 71 -3.02 -25.63 20.04
C GLU A 71 -4.03 -25.01 21.02
N LYS A 72 -4.82 -25.83 21.73
CA LYS A 72 -5.80 -25.39 22.74
C LYS A 72 -5.10 -24.73 23.96
N PHE A 73 -4.39 -23.64 23.75
CA PHE A 73 -3.96 -22.76 24.82
C PHE A 73 -5.18 -21.99 25.35
N PRO A 74 -5.27 -21.73 26.66
CA PRO A 74 -6.34 -20.93 27.23
C PRO A 74 -6.13 -19.46 26.82
N SER A 75 -6.58 -19.10 25.62
CA SER A 75 -6.39 -17.76 25.08
C SER A 75 -7.51 -16.82 25.54
N ILE A 76 -7.11 -15.70 26.14
CA ILE A 76 -7.93 -14.61 26.70
C ILE A 76 -8.81 -13.91 25.63
N LEU A 77 -8.59 -14.17 24.35
CA LEU A 77 -9.42 -13.69 23.22
C LEU A 77 -10.10 -14.88 22.54
N SER A 78 -11.42 -14.77 22.35
CA SER A 78 -12.18 -15.77 21.61
C SER A 78 -11.69 -15.88 20.17
N THR A 79 -11.72 -17.10 19.63
CA THR A 79 -11.28 -17.45 18.26
C THR A 79 -11.90 -16.55 17.19
N GLU A 80 -13.16 -16.17 17.38
CA GLU A 80 -13.91 -15.28 16.48
C GLU A 80 -13.32 -13.86 16.45
N VAL A 81 -12.88 -13.34 17.60
CA VAL A 81 -12.30 -11.99 17.71
C VAL A 81 -10.91 -11.94 17.06
N SER A 82 -10.08 -12.96 17.24
CA SER A 82 -8.77 -13.05 16.56
C SER A 82 -8.92 -13.11 15.04
N PHE A 83 -9.91 -13.84 14.54
CA PHE A 83 -10.17 -13.93 13.10
C PHE A 83 -10.69 -12.60 12.54
N ALA A 84 -11.56 -11.91 13.26
CA ALA A 84 -12.07 -10.58 12.90
C ALA A 84 -10.94 -9.53 12.83
N ILE A 85 -10.02 -9.53 13.81
CA ILE A 85 -8.84 -8.64 13.82
C ILE A 85 -7.96 -8.90 12.60
N LEU A 86 -7.72 -10.16 12.26
CA LEU A 86 -6.89 -10.54 11.13
C LEU A 86 -7.52 -10.13 9.79
N ALA A 87 -8.82 -10.35 9.62
CA ALA A 87 -9.58 -9.87 8.46
C ALA A 87 -9.54 -8.33 8.34
N PHE A 88 -9.70 -7.61 9.46
CA PHE A 88 -9.61 -6.16 9.51
C PHE A 88 -8.22 -5.65 9.09
N LEU A 89 -7.14 -6.28 9.57
CA LEU A 89 -5.77 -5.92 9.19
C LEU A 89 -5.50 -6.12 7.69
N ILE A 90 -6.00 -7.22 7.11
CA ILE A 90 -5.89 -7.46 5.67
C ILE A 90 -6.67 -6.42 4.88
N ALA A 91 -7.92 -6.13 5.27
CA ALA A 91 -8.76 -5.12 4.62
C ALA A 91 -8.10 -3.73 4.68
N PHE A 92 -7.53 -3.36 5.83
CA PHE A 92 -6.82 -2.09 6.00
C PHE A 92 -5.61 -1.97 5.06
N LYS A 93 -4.84 -3.05 4.85
CA LYS A 93 -3.72 -3.08 3.88
C LYS A 93 -4.19 -2.82 2.46
N PHE A 94 -5.24 -3.53 2.02
CA PHE A 94 -5.81 -3.33 0.68
C PHE A 94 -6.34 -1.90 0.50
N TYR A 95 -7.02 -1.37 1.51
CA TYR A 95 -7.50 0.01 1.51
C TYR A 95 -6.34 1.01 1.38
N TYR A 96 -5.25 0.82 2.13
CA TYR A 96 -4.09 1.71 2.08
C TYR A 96 -3.41 1.73 0.70
N ILE A 97 -3.24 0.56 0.07
CA ILE A 97 -2.67 0.45 -1.28
C ILE A 97 -3.59 1.12 -2.31
N SER A 98 -4.89 0.84 -2.24
CA SER A 98 -5.89 1.42 -3.14
C SER A 98 -5.96 2.94 -3.03
N SER A 99 -5.96 3.47 -1.80
CA SER A 99 -5.93 4.91 -1.54
C SER A 99 -4.67 5.58 -2.09
N SER A 100 -3.50 4.97 -1.87
CA SER A 100 -2.22 5.50 -2.37
C SER A 100 -2.17 5.48 -3.91
N LYS A 101 -2.71 4.42 -4.55
CA LYS A 101 -2.84 4.34 -6.01
C LYS A 101 -3.75 5.45 -6.55
N LYS A 102 -4.94 5.63 -5.97
CA LYS A 102 -5.88 6.69 -6.39
C LYS A 102 -5.25 8.08 -6.27
N TYR A 103 -4.54 8.33 -5.17
CA TYR A 103 -3.84 9.60 -4.97
C TYR A 103 -2.73 9.83 -6.00
N PHE A 104 -1.97 8.79 -6.34
CA PHE A 104 -0.94 8.88 -7.37
C PHE A 104 -1.51 9.20 -8.76
N ILE A 105 -2.60 8.54 -9.14
CA ILE A 105 -3.31 8.82 -10.40
C ILE A 105 -3.78 10.28 -10.42
N HIS A 106 -4.40 10.73 -9.33
CA HIS A 106 -4.85 12.12 -9.20
C HIS A 106 -3.69 13.11 -9.38
N CYS A 107 -2.54 12.88 -8.74
CA CYS A 107 -1.38 13.77 -8.88
C CYS A 107 -0.84 13.82 -10.32
N ILE A 108 -0.83 12.69 -11.05
CA ILE A 108 -0.41 12.71 -12.46
C ILE A 108 -1.43 13.46 -13.34
N GLU A 109 -2.72 13.21 -13.13
CA GLU A 109 -3.78 13.89 -13.90
C GLU A 109 -3.79 15.41 -13.67
N GLU A 110 -3.55 15.85 -12.44
CA GLU A 110 -3.46 17.26 -12.08
C GLU A 110 -2.29 17.95 -12.79
N ILE A 111 -1.14 17.30 -12.86
CA ILE A 111 0.04 17.81 -13.55
C ILE A 111 -0.14 17.78 -15.06
N LYS A 112 -0.77 16.73 -15.60
CA LYS A 112 -1.12 16.65 -17.03
C LYS A 112 -2.00 17.83 -17.48
N LYS A 113 -2.92 18.31 -16.64
CA LYS A 113 -3.74 19.51 -16.92
C LYS A 113 -2.94 20.82 -16.94
N THR A 114 -1.73 20.82 -16.40
CA THR A 114 -0.86 22.01 -16.32
C THR A 114 0.05 22.15 -17.54
N PHE A 115 0.15 21.09 -18.37
CA PHE A 115 0.85 21.08 -19.66
C PHE A 115 -0.13 21.32 -20.81
#